data_AF-A0A536I770-F1
#
_entry.id   AF-A0A536I770-F1
#
_cell.length_a   1.000
_cell.length_b   1.000
_cell.length_c   1.000
_cell.angle_alpha   90.00
_cell.angle_beta   90.00
_cell.angle_gamma   90.00
#
_symmetry.space_group_name_H-M   'P 1'
#
loop_
_entity.id
_entity.type
_entity.pdbx_description
1 polymer ?
#
loop_
_entity_poly.entity_id
_entity_poly.type
_entity_poly.pdbx_seq_one_letter_code
_entity_poly.pdbx_strand_id
1 'polypeptide(L)'
;MSALEPKRGKVVPLRRTRPSAADERASNAARTIRTKLSLLEGYADIMEGLSTDLKEQILGVMAEKTRELSAALQPFLDQSVEGRPPISDYRLVRNRTRQLIADYRVLLARLHQTMAQTGEPETTENLS
;
A
#
# COMPACT_ATOMS: atom_id res chain seq x y z
N MET A 1 -45.79 19.92 1.50
CA MET A 1 -44.85 20.83 2.19
C MET A 1 -43.49 20.14 2.23
N SER A 2 -42.57 20.69 1.45
CA SER A 2 -41.21 20.31 1.05
C SER A 2 -40.48 19.18 1.78
N ALA A 3 -40.16 18.11 1.03
CA ALA A 3 -39.08 17.19 1.36
C ALA A 3 -37.73 17.89 1.11
N LEU A 4 -36.89 17.95 2.14
CA LEU A 4 -35.54 18.51 2.05
C LEU A 4 -34.66 17.56 1.24
N GLU A 5 -34.34 17.94 0.01
CA GLU A 5 -33.38 17.19 -0.81
C GLU A 5 -32.00 17.11 -0.13
N PRO A 6 -31.34 15.95 -0.14
CA PRO A 6 -29.99 15.83 0.38
C PRO A 6 -29.03 16.60 -0.53
N LYS A 7 -28.53 17.73 -0.04
CA LYS A 7 -27.49 18.53 -0.70
C LYS A 7 -26.28 17.63 -0.98
N ARG A 8 -26.10 17.27 -2.26
CA ARG A 8 -24.90 16.59 -2.77
C ARG A 8 -23.68 17.44 -2.38
N GLY A 9 -22.98 17.03 -1.33
CA GLY A 9 -21.78 17.69 -0.85
C GLY A 9 -20.76 17.79 -1.98
N LYS A 10 -20.09 18.96 -2.06
CA LYS A 10 -18.99 19.20 -3.02
C LYS A 10 -18.00 18.04 -2.95
N VAL A 11 -17.94 17.24 -4.03
CA VAL A 11 -16.91 16.21 -4.20
C VAL A 11 -15.58 16.95 -4.34
N VAL A 12 -14.82 17.04 -3.26
CA VAL A 12 -13.48 17.61 -3.27
C VAL A 12 -12.59 16.62 -4.02
N PRO A 13 -12.01 17.00 -5.17
CA PRO A 13 -11.06 16.13 -5.85
C PRO A 13 -9.89 15.84 -4.90
N LEU A 14 -9.61 14.56 -4.66
CA LEU A 14 -8.36 14.17 -4.00
C LEU A 14 -7.23 14.68 -4.89
N ARG A 15 -6.62 15.81 -4.51
CA ARG A 15 -5.42 16.32 -5.18
C ARG A 15 -4.43 15.18 -5.20
N ARG A 16 -4.13 14.66 -6.39
CA ARG A 16 -2.97 13.79 -6.60
C ARG A 16 -1.76 14.66 -6.30
N THR A 17 -1.27 14.62 -5.08
CA THR A 17 -0.03 15.27 -4.70
C THR A 17 1.05 14.68 -5.60
N ARG A 18 1.64 15.54 -6.43
CA ARG A 18 2.82 15.16 -7.22
C ARG A 18 3.86 14.59 -6.24
N PRO A 19 4.44 13.41 -6.50
CA PRO A 19 5.46 12.84 -5.64
C PRO A 19 6.54 13.90 -5.38
N SER A 20 6.91 14.08 -4.12
CA SER A 20 8.01 14.99 -3.80
C SER A 20 9.32 14.39 -4.31
N ALA A 21 10.34 15.22 -4.53
CA ALA A 21 11.67 14.72 -4.88
C ALA A 21 12.23 13.74 -3.83
N ALA A 22 11.78 13.84 -2.57
CA ALA A 22 12.11 12.88 -1.53
C ALA A 22 11.40 11.53 -1.72
N ASP A 23 10.15 11.53 -2.16
CA ASP A 23 9.39 10.31 -2.46
C ASP A 23 9.95 9.56 -3.67
N GLU A 24 10.37 10.29 -4.70
CA GLU A 24 11.04 9.69 -5.86
C GLU A 24 12.38 9.04 -5.49
N ARG A 25 13.20 9.72 -4.67
CA ARG A 25 14.45 9.14 -4.14
C ARG A 25 14.19 7.89 -3.30
N ALA A 26 13.20 7.93 -2.40
CA ALA A 26 12.83 6.78 -1.58
C ALA A 26 12.31 5.61 -2.42
N SER A 27 11.53 5.88 -3.45
CA SER A 27 11.02 4.86 -4.39
C SER A 27 12.15 4.21 -5.18
N ASN A 28 13.09 4.99 -5.70
CA ASN A 28 14.25 4.48 -6.42
C ASN A 28 15.16 3.63 -5.52
N ALA A 29 15.43 4.11 -4.31
CA ALA A 29 16.21 3.34 -3.33
C ALA A 29 15.49 2.03 -2.93
N ALA A 30 14.16 2.06 -2.75
CA ALA A 30 13.37 0.85 -2.48
C ALA A 30 13.41 -0.16 -3.63
N ARG A 31 13.45 0.29 -4.88
CA ARG A 31 13.66 -0.59 -6.05
C ARG A 31 15.04 -1.24 -5.99
N THR A 32 16.09 -0.46 -5.77
CA THR A 32 17.47 -0.97 -5.65
C THR A 32 17.61 -2.00 -4.54
N ILE A 33 17.01 -1.73 -3.38
CA ILE A 33 16.99 -2.66 -2.23
C ILE A 33 16.30 -3.97 -2.61
N ARG A 34 15.13 -3.92 -3.24
CA ARG A 34 14.43 -5.13 -3.69
C ARG A 34 15.26 -5.95 -4.67
N THR A 35 15.86 -5.31 -5.68
CA THR A 35 16.70 -6.03 -6.65
C THR A 35 17.87 -6.72 -5.97
N LYS A 36 18.55 -6.05 -5.04
CA LYS A 36 19.66 -6.64 -4.28
C LYS A 36 19.21 -7.81 -3.40
N LEU A 37 18.05 -7.72 -2.76
CA LEU A 37 17.47 -8.81 -1.99
C LEU A 37 17.11 -10.02 -2.86
N SER A 38 16.47 -9.81 -4.01
CA SER A 38 16.15 -10.90 -4.94
C SER A 38 17.40 -11.59 -5.49
N LEU A 39 18.50 -10.85 -5.69
CA LEU A 39 19.78 -11.46 -6.07
C LEU A 39 20.36 -12.34 -4.95
N LEU A 40 20.29 -11.89 -3.70
CA LEU A 40 20.76 -12.69 -2.54
C LEU A 40 19.90 -13.94 -2.34
N GLU A 41 18.59 -13.83 -2.50
CA GLU A 41 17.65 -14.94 -2.48
C GLU A 41 17.97 -15.95 -3.60
N GLY A 42 18.17 -15.47 -4.83
CA GLY A 42 18.57 -16.33 -5.95
C GLY A 42 19.92 -17.03 -5.73
N TYR A 43 20.90 -16.38 -5.10
CA TYR A 43 22.14 -17.05 -4.72
C TYR A 43 21.90 -18.14 -3.69
N ALA A 44 21.08 -17.88 -2.66
CA ALA A 44 20.75 -18.86 -1.64
C ALA A 44 20.01 -20.08 -2.21
N ASP A 45 19.09 -19.88 -3.15
CA ASP A 45 18.33 -20.95 -3.80
C ASP A 45 19.22 -21.88 -4.62
N ILE A 46 20.28 -21.34 -5.24
CA ILE A 46 21.20 -22.12 -6.08
C ILE A 46 22.27 -22.83 -5.23
N MET A 47 22.44 -22.46 -3.94
CA MET A 47 23.46 -23.08 -3.08
C MET A 47 23.18 -24.57 -2.78
N GLU A 48 21.96 -25.05 -2.95
CA GLU A 48 21.63 -26.45 -2.75
C GLU A 48 22.18 -27.32 -3.90
N GLY A 49 23.01 -28.33 -3.58
CA GLY A 49 23.61 -29.24 -4.56
C GLY A 49 24.94 -28.81 -5.18
N LEU A 50 25.47 -27.63 -4.85
CA LEU A 50 26.79 -27.19 -5.31
C LEU A 50 27.96 -27.82 -4.54
N SER A 51 29.14 -27.87 -5.17
CA SER A 51 30.40 -28.24 -4.52
C SER A 51 30.79 -27.22 -3.45
N THR A 52 31.58 -27.65 -2.47
CA THR A 52 32.02 -26.82 -1.33
C THR A 52 32.77 -25.57 -1.80
N ASP A 53 33.68 -25.69 -2.76
CA ASP A 53 34.45 -24.57 -3.31
C ASP A 53 33.56 -23.50 -3.97
N LEU A 54 32.51 -23.93 -4.68
CA LEU A 54 31.58 -23.00 -5.33
C LEU A 54 30.68 -22.30 -4.31
N LYS A 55 30.31 -23.00 -3.23
CA LYS A 55 29.57 -22.40 -2.10
C LYS A 55 30.38 -21.31 -1.42
N GLU A 56 31.68 -21.51 -1.20
CA GLU A 56 32.56 -20.49 -0.60
C GLU A 56 32.66 -19.24 -1.49
N GLN A 57 32.77 -19.41 -2.80
CA GLN A 57 32.78 -18.29 -3.75
C GLN A 57 31.45 -17.51 -3.72
N ILE A 58 30.32 -18.21 -3.75
CA ILE A 58 28.98 -17.59 -3.69
C ILE A 58 28.79 -16.86 -2.36
N LEU A 59 29.21 -17.44 -1.24
CA LEU A 59 29.16 -16.78 0.07
C LEU A 59 30.02 -15.50 0.11
N GLY A 60 31.18 -15.50 -0.54
CA GLY A 60 32.00 -14.29 -0.71
C GLY A 60 31.24 -13.18 -1.44
N VAL A 61 30.60 -13.51 -2.57
CA VAL A 61 29.78 -12.57 -3.35
C VAL A 61 28.57 -12.10 -2.54
N MET A 62 27.88 -13.01 -1.85
CA MET A 62 26.75 -12.66 -0.98
C MET A 62 27.16 -11.71 0.14
N ALA A 63 28.34 -11.91 0.75
CA ALA A 63 28.86 -11.01 1.78
C ALA A 63 29.11 -9.60 1.23
N GLU A 64 29.69 -9.47 0.04
CA GLU A 64 29.90 -8.18 -0.63
C GLU A 64 28.56 -7.50 -0.97
N LYS A 65 27.62 -8.24 -1.56
CA LYS A 65 26.28 -7.72 -1.89
C LYS A 65 25.46 -7.36 -0.65
N THR A 66 25.65 -8.06 0.45
CA THR A 66 25.06 -7.71 1.74
C THR A 66 25.63 -6.41 2.28
N ARG A 67 26.94 -6.16 2.17
CA ARG A 67 27.54 -4.86 2.54
C ARG A 67 26.98 -3.72 1.68
N GLU A 68 26.88 -3.92 0.37
CA GLU A 68 26.28 -2.93 -0.53
C GLU A 68 24.80 -2.67 -0.24
N LEU A 69 24.06 -3.69 0.24
CA LEU A 69 22.67 -3.56 0.67
C LEU A 69 22.60 -2.74 1.96
N SER A 70 23.44 -3.04 2.96
CA SER A 70 23.52 -2.29 4.21
C SER A 70 23.84 -0.81 3.98
N ALA A 71 24.80 -0.50 3.09
CA ALA A 71 25.11 0.88 2.72
C ALA A 71 23.93 1.61 2.05
N ALA A 72 23.14 0.91 1.22
CA ALA A 72 21.94 1.47 0.61
C ALA A 72 20.78 1.68 1.60
N LEU A 73 20.76 0.90 2.69
CA LEU A 73 19.79 1.02 3.77
C LEU A 73 20.14 2.11 4.78
N GLN A 74 21.42 2.47 4.89
CA GLN A 74 21.93 3.45 5.85
C GLN A 74 21.12 4.77 5.89
N PRO A 75 20.76 5.40 4.76
CA PRO A 75 19.98 6.64 4.77
C PRO A 75 18.58 6.49 5.38
N PHE A 76 17.99 5.30 5.34
CA PHE A 76 16.69 5.02 5.96
C PHE A 76 16.81 4.76 7.46
N LEU A 77 17.93 4.18 7.89
CA LEU A 77 18.25 4.00 9.31
C LEU A 77 18.49 5.37 9.97
N ASP A 78 19.29 6.22 9.32
CA ASP A 78 19.60 7.56 9.84
C ASP A 78 18.35 8.47 9.84
N GLN A 79 17.52 8.42 8.80
CA GLN A 79 16.24 9.17 8.74
C GLN A 79 15.17 8.68 9.72
N SER A 80 15.27 7.46 10.25
CA SER A 80 14.38 6.99 11.31
C SER A 80 14.63 7.71 12.65
N VAL A 81 15.81 8.31 12.81
CA VAL A 81 16.19 9.13 13.96
C VAL A 81 15.69 10.58 13.81
N GLU A 82 15.62 11.09 12.58
CA GLU A 82 15.18 12.46 12.25
C GLU A 82 13.67 12.54 11.93
N GLY A 83 12.83 12.30 12.94
CA GLY A 83 11.48 12.90 13.01
C GLY A 83 10.41 12.48 11.99
N ARG A 84 10.62 11.47 11.15
CA ARG A 84 9.51 10.82 10.42
C ARG A 84 8.74 9.90 11.36
N PRO A 85 7.39 9.88 11.31
CA PRO A 85 6.62 8.96 12.13
C PRO A 85 7.04 7.52 11.80
N PRO A 86 7.29 6.67 12.82
CA PRO A 86 7.77 5.32 12.61
C PRO A 86 6.85 4.51 11.69
N ILE A 87 7.40 3.52 10.99
CA ILE A 87 6.63 2.70 10.03
C ILE A 87 5.42 1.99 10.67
N SER A 88 5.46 1.78 12.00
CA SER A 88 4.32 1.34 12.81
C SER A 88 3.10 2.23 12.64
N ASP A 89 3.30 3.54 12.57
CA ASP A 89 2.23 4.54 12.50
C ASP A 89 1.58 4.51 11.13
N TYR A 90 2.39 4.34 10.07
CA TYR A 90 1.88 4.10 8.73
C TYR A 90 1.05 2.81 8.65
N ARG A 91 1.51 1.72 9.27
CA ARG A 91 0.78 0.45 9.32
C ARG A 91 -0.55 0.60 10.05
N LEU A 92 -0.56 1.32 11.17
CA LEU A 92 -1.76 1.61 11.95
C LEU A 92 -2.79 2.43 11.15
N VAL A 93 -2.35 3.52 10.51
CA VAL A 93 -3.21 4.34 9.64
C VAL A 93 -3.75 3.51 8.47
N ARG A 94 -2.91 2.72 7.80
CA ARG A 94 -3.34 1.86 6.69
C ARG A 94 -4.40 0.85 7.11
N ASN A 95 -4.22 0.22 8.27
CA ASN A 95 -5.19 -0.72 8.81
C ASN A 95 -6.51 -0.02 9.17
N ARG A 96 -6.44 1.16 9.80
CA ARG A 96 -7.63 1.95 10.14
C ARG A 96 -8.40 2.37 8.89
N THR A 97 -7.72 2.81 7.83
CA THR A 97 -8.35 3.18 6.55
C THR A 97 -9.01 1.98 5.87
N ARG A 98 -8.36 0.80 5.90
CA ARG A 98 -8.96 -0.44 5.38
C ARG A 98 -10.23 -0.81 6.14
N GLN A 99 -10.21 -0.72 7.47
CA GLN A 99 -11.39 -0.95 8.29
C GLN A 99 -12.52 0.00 7.93
N LEU A 100 -12.22 1.31 7.79
CA LEU A 100 -13.22 2.32 7.45
C LEU A 100 -13.86 2.06 6.08
N ILE A 101 -13.09 1.61 5.09
CA ILE A 101 -13.62 1.23 3.77
C ILE A 101 -14.54 0.00 3.87
N ALA A 102 -14.17 -0.98 4.69
CA ALA A 102 -15.01 -2.15 4.93
C ALA A 102 -16.33 -1.75 5.60
N ASP A 103 -16.26 -0.94 6.66
CA ASP A 103 -17.43 -0.41 7.38
C ASP A 103 -18.34 0.39 6.44
N TYR A 104 -17.76 1.24 5.59
CA TYR A 104 -18.49 2.01 4.58
C TYR A 104 -19.23 1.12 3.57
N ARG A 105 -18.59 0.03 3.09
CA ARG A 105 -19.24 -0.92 2.18
C ARG A 105 -20.42 -1.62 2.83
N VAL A 106 -20.30 -2.00 4.11
CA VAL A 106 -21.41 -2.58 4.87
C VAL A 106 -22.55 -1.58 5.02
N LEU A 107 -22.23 -0.31 5.31
CA LEU A 107 -23.22 0.75 5.44
C LEU A 107 -23.97 0.99 4.11
N LEU A 108 -23.25 1.03 2.99
CA LEU A 108 -23.83 1.16 1.65
C LEU A 108 -24.75 -0.02 1.31
N ALA A 109 -24.33 -1.25 1.62
CA ALA A 109 -25.16 -2.43 1.38
C ALA A 109 -26.46 -2.36 2.20
N ARG A 110 -26.39 -1.93 3.47
CA ARG A 110 -27.57 -1.71 4.32
C ARG A 110 -28.48 -0.62 3.76
N LEU A 111 -27.91 0.49 3.29
CA LEU A 111 -28.68 1.58 2.67
C LEU A 111 -29.42 1.10 1.42
N HIS A 112 -28.75 0.33 0.55
CA HIS A 112 -29.40 -0.28 -0.63
C HIS A 112 -30.53 -1.22 -0.22
N GLN A 113 -30.32 -2.03 0.82
CA GLN A 113 -31.35 -2.94 1.33
C GLN A 113 -32.54 -2.18 1.91
N THR A 114 -32.30 -1.11 2.69
CA THR A 114 -33.37 -0.26 3.21
C THR A 114 -34.13 0.40 2.07
N MET A 115 -33.46 0.96 1.06
CA MET A 115 -34.12 1.57 -0.11
C MET A 115 -34.97 0.56 -0.89
N ALA A 116 -34.48 -0.68 -1.05
CA ALA A 116 -35.24 -1.75 -1.69
C ALA A 116 -36.47 -2.17 -0.86
N GLN A 117 -36.42 -2.04 0.47
CA GLN A 117 -37.53 -2.34 1.38
C GLN A 117 -38.55 -1.21 1.50
N THR A 118 -38.11 0.05 1.41
CA THR A 118 -38.98 1.24 1.36
C THR A 118 -39.45 1.57 -0.05
N GLY A 119 -39.57 0.57 -0.94
CA GLY A 119 -39.98 0.74 -2.33
C GLY A 119 -41.07 1.82 -2.49
N GLU A 120 -40.69 2.95 -3.06
CA GLU A 120 -41.63 3.85 -3.73
C GLU A 120 -42.35 2.98 -4.77
N PRO A 121 -43.69 2.86 -4.73
CA PRO A 121 -44.41 2.16 -5.77
C PRO A 121 -44.16 2.91 -7.07
N GLU A 122 -43.52 2.23 -8.04
CA GLU A 122 -43.51 2.71 -9.41
C GLU A 122 -44.96 2.98 -9.81
N THR A 123 -45.28 4.26 -10.03
CA THR A 123 -46.53 4.67 -10.66
C THR A 123 -46.57 4.00 -12.01
N THR A 124 -47.25 2.86 -12.09
CA THR A 124 -47.75 2.31 -13.33
C THR A 124 -48.60 3.39 -13.97
N GLU A 125 -48.06 4.03 -15.01
CA GLU A 125 -48.83 4.77 -15.99
C GLU A 125 -49.93 3.83 -16.51
N ASN A 126 -51.14 3.98 -15.97
CA ASN A 126 -52.32 3.43 -16.59
C ASN A 126 -52.62 4.29 -17.82
N LEU A 127 -52.17 3.79 -18.97
CA LEU A 127 -52.78 4.06 -20.26
C LEU A 127 -54.19 3.49 -20.26
N SER A 128 -55.20 4.34 -20.19
CA SER A 128 -56.55 4.13 -20.72
C SER A 128 -57.24 5.48 -20.93
#